data_AF-A0A182N554-F1
#
_entry.id   AF-A0A182N554-F1
#
_cell.length_a   1.000
_cell.length_b   1.000
_cell.length_c   1.000
_cell.angle_alpha   90.00
_cell.angle_beta   90.00
_cell.angle_gamma   90.00
#
_symmetry.space_group_name_H-M   'P 1'
#
loop_
_entity.id
_entity.type
_entity.pdbx_description
1 polymer ?
#
loop_
_entity_poly.entity_id
_entity_poly.type
_entity_poly.pdbx_seq_one_letter_code
_entity_poly.pdbx_strand_id
1 'polypeptide(L)'
;MCARTQSLRYRWFRWLNAAAYVPFGAGLMLLLLLLLPPTPVDAGCRRLVQKPCEAICVRTGSINRHIVRQEFEVRGNGSTGPYGARDGWTCELRIVVIMPANTSVEASLPRVQPVLEKAEGAIRRDGIIPADVAIRWIPFDDRCEQARATVMAMDGTGSDSCGHLILGPSCDFALAPVARIARYIYNDGIPVITGAGYTFDFEEPKTHCENEFHMLIRTGLVSFKRMAFFMIELIRHFNWNRVVYFYERQSYYNVAGPQTGHLLMNTMAEFFRHENITYSPFSTDSARTNLTESLKEKVGLSHASEYYRHVKPQSATARER
;
A
#
# COMPACT_ATOMS: atom_id res chain seq x y z
N MET A 1 9.66 -17.58 1.89
CA MET A 1 9.46 -19.05 1.81
C MET A 1 8.21 -19.34 0.97
N CYS A 2 8.30 -19.16 -0.35
CA CYS A 2 7.26 -19.64 -1.26
C CYS A 2 7.38 -21.16 -1.41
N ALA A 3 6.68 -21.89 -0.56
CA ALA A 3 6.60 -23.34 -0.64
C ALA A 3 5.59 -23.77 -1.72
N ARG A 4 6.16 -24.39 -2.77
CA ARG A 4 5.63 -25.52 -3.55
C ARG A 4 4.13 -25.84 -3.35
N THR A 5 3.24 -25.19 -4.10
CA THR A 5 1.86 -25.67 -4.26
C THR A 5 1.80 -26.74 -5.35
N GLN A 6 1.53 -27.97 -4.92
CA GLN A 6 1.18 -29.09 -5.80
C GLN A 6 -0.14 -28.78 -6.52
N SER A 7 -0.19 -29.11 -7.80
CA SER A 7 -1.35 -28.93 -8.66
C SER A 7 -2.54 -29.79 -8.20
N LEU A 8 -3.53 -29.16 -7.58
CA LEU A 8 -4.84 -29.77 -7.37
C LEU A 8 -5.74 -29.45 -8.56
N ARG A 9 -6.00 -30.50 -9.36
CA ARG A 9 -6.96 -30.53 -10.46
C ARG A 9 -8.36 -30.15 -9.96
N TYR A 10 -8.97 -29.12 -10.55
CA TYR A 10 -10.42 -28.90 -10.43
C TYR A 10 -11.13 -29.25 -11.74
N ARG A 11 -12.03 -30.25 -11.66
CA ARG A 11 -13.10 -30.52 -12.61
C ARG A 11 -14.18 -29.46 -12.43
N TRP A 12 -14.66 -28.84 -13.51
CA TRP A 12 -15.86 -28.01 -13.47
C TRP A 12 -17.06 -28.68 -14.14
N PHE A 13 -18.18 -28.49 -13.45
CA PHE A 13 -19.53 -28.96 -13.69
C PHE A 13 -20.17 -28.22 -14.88
N ARG A 14 -20.95 -28.97 -15.67
CA ARG A 14 -21.79 -28.51 -16.78
C ARG A 14 -22.85 -27.49 -16.34
N TRP A 15 -23.03 -26.44 -17.13
CA TRP A 15 -24.36 -25.87 -17.42
C TRP A 15 -24.54 -25.82 -18.94
N LEU A 16 -25.54 -26.58 -19.41
CA LEU A 16 -26.08 -26.56 -20.77
C LEU A 16 -27.36 -25.73 -20.71
N ASN A 17 -27.49 -24.72 -21.58
CA ASN A 17 -28.66 -24.46 -22.42
C ASN A 17 -28.68 -23.00 -22.90
N ALA A 18 -28.35 -22.82 -24.18
CA ALA A 18 -29.00 -21.84 -25.05
C ALA A 18 -28.58 -22.16 -26.49
N ALA A 19 -29.40 -22.94 -27.18
CA ALA A 19 -29.30 -23.14 -28.61
C ALA A 19 -29.80 -21.88 -29.31
N ALA A 20 -28.92 -21.17 -30.02
CA ALA A 20 -29.33 -20.20 -31.04
C ALA A 20 -28.22 -20.07 -32.08
N TYR A 21 -28.54 -20.52 -33.29
CA TYR A 21 -27.96 -20.22 -34.60
C TYR A 21 -26.70 -19.34 -34.63
N VAL A 22 -25.56 -19.94 -34.98
CA VAL A 22 -24.36 -19.22 -35.42
C VAL A 22 -23.88 -19.86 -36.74
N PRO A 23 -23.58 -19.07 -37.79
CA PRO A 23 -23.23 -19.59 -39.12
C PRO A 23 -21.91 -20.37 -39.10
N PHE A 24 -21.81 -21.32 -40.02
CA PHE A 24 -20.82 -22.40 -40.17
C PHE A 24 -19.32 -21.99 -40.17
N GLY A 25 -18.99 -20.70 -40.12
CA GLY A 25 -17.60 -20.20 -40.05
C GLY A 25 -17.10 -19.85 -38.64
N ALA A 26 -18.00 -19.57 -37.67
CA ALA A 26 -17.58 -19.15 -36.33
C ALA A 26 -17.35 -20.33 -35.36
N GLY A 27 -17.90 -21.51 -35.68
CA GLY A 27 -17.75 -22.72 -34.86
C GLY A 27 -16.32 -23.23 -34.79
N LEU A 28 -15.53 -23.08 -35.86
CA LEU A 28 -14.13 -23.53 -35.90
C LEU A 28 -13.22 -22.64 -35.04
N MET A 29 -13.47 -21.33 -35.02
CA MET A 29 -12.74 -20.38 -34.16
C MET A 29 -13.10 -20.55 -32.68
N LEU A 30 -14.36 -20.81 -32.35
CA LEU A 30 -14.77 -21.10 -30.97
C LEU A 30 -14.21 -22.44 -30.47
N LEU A 31 -14.13 -23.46 -31.34
CA LEU A 31 -13.51 -24.74 -30.98
C LEU A 31 -12.00 -24.62 -30.77
N LEU A 32 -11.30 -23.81 -31.57
CA LEU A 32 -9.86 -23.53 -31.38
C LEU A 32 -9.58 -22.74 -30.09
N LEU A 33 -10.47 -21.81 -29.71
CA LEU A 33 -10.40 -21.08 -28.44
C LEU A 33 -10.74 -21.96 -27.21
N LEU A 34 -11.56 -22.99 -27.37
CA LEU A 34 -11.91 -23.95 -26.31
C LEU A 34 -10.91 -25.11 -26.18
N LEU A 35 -10.12 -25.40 -27.22
CA LEU A 35 -9.10 -26.45 -27.24
C LEU A 35 -7.70 -25.99 -26.82
N LEU A 36 -7.49 -24.68 -26.68
CA LEU A 36 -6.33 -24.16 -25.98
C LEU A 36 -6.70 -24.07 -24.49
N PRO A 37 -6.32 -25.04 -23.63
CA PRO A 37 -6.39 -24.81 -22.21
C PRO A 37 -5.65 -23.51 -21.94
N PRO A 38 -6.20 -22.56 -21.13
CA PRO A 38 -5.41 -21.42 -20.70
C PRO A 38 -4.12 -22.00 -20.15
N THR A 39 -2.98 -21.62 -20.73
CA THR A 39 -1.70 -21.99 -20.13
C THR A 39 -1.82 -21.56 -18.69
N PRO A 40 -1.65 -22.46 -17.70
CA PRO A 40 -1.57 -21.99 -16.33
C PRO A 40 -0.47 -20.94 -16.35
N VAL A 41 -0.86 -19.68 -16.15
CA VAL A 41 0.11 -18.67 -15.79
C VAL A 41 0.46 -19.11 -14.38
N ASP A 42 1.46 -20.00 -14.31
CA ASP A 42 2.16 -20.25 -13.07
C ASP A 42 2.56 -18.86 -12.61
N ALA A 43 1.87 -18.33 -11.59
CA ALA A 43 2.39 -17.27 -10.76
C ALA A 43 3.53 -17.88 -9.93
N GLY A 44 4.50 -18.49 -10.63
CA GLY A 44 5.67 -19.10 -10.07
C GLY A 44 6.66 -18.00 -9.86
N CYS A 45 7.05 -17.80 -8.59
CA CYS A 45 8.24 -17.05 -8.23
C CYS A 45 9.35 -17.43 -9.20
N ARG A 46 9.71 -16.49 -10.09
CA ARG A 46 10.74 -16.71 -11.10
C ARG A 46 12.02 -17.06 -10.33
N ARG A 47 12.54 -18.28 -10.52
CA ARG A 47 13.82 -18.64 -9.92
C ARG A 47 14.93 -17.86 -10.62
N LEU A 48 15.43 -16.85 -9.94
CA LEU A 48 16.63 -16.11 -10.28
C LEU A 48 17.86 -16.83 -9.70
N VAL A 49 19.00 -16.66 -10.35
CA VAL A 49 20.28 -17.10 -9.78
C VAL A 49 20.55 -16.24 -8.56
N GLN A 50 20.70 -16.85 -7.39
CA GLN A 50 21.01 -16.14 -6.15
C GLN A 50 22.35 -15.43 -6.29
N LYS A 51 22.37 -14.13 -6.03
CA LYS A 51 23.61 -13.37 -5.98
C LYS A 51 24.31 -13.62 -4.65
N PRO A 52 25.64 -13.69 -4.61
CA PRO A 52 26.37 -13.82 -3.34
C PRO A 52 26.06 -12.71 -2.34
N CYS A 53 25.75 -11.51 -2.84
CA CYS A 53 25.37 -10.37 -2.00
C CYS A 53 23.99 -10.54 -1.33
N GLU A 54 23.10 -11.44 -1.77
CA GLU A 54 21.81 -11.67 -1.10
C GLU A 54 21.96 -12.28 0.30
N ALA A 55 23.14 -12.86 0.59
CA ALA A 55 23.49 -13.31 1.93
C ALA A 55 23.96 -12.13 2.79
N ILE A 56 23.45 -12.06 4.02
CA ILE A 56 23.89 -11.07 5.03
C ILE A 56 25.37 -11.25 5.34
N CYS A 57 25.84 -12.50 5.43
CA CYS A 57 27.23 -12.84 5.73
C CYS A 57 27.90 -13.47 4.51
N VAL A 58 29.02 -12.89 4.08
CA VAL A 58 29.85 -13.40 2.99
C VAL A 58 31.27 -13.63 3.46
N ARG A 59 31.95 -14.62 2.86
CA ARG A 59 33.34 -14.95 3.21
C ARG A 59 34.29 -13.93 2.60
N THR A 60 35.20 -13.37 3.39
CA THR A 60 36.10 -12.27 3.02
C THR A 60 36.96 -12.56 1.77
N GLY A 61 37.19 -13.84 1.45
CA GLY A 61 37.94 -14.27 0.25
C GLY A 61 37.13 -14.38 -1.06
N SER A 62 35.81 -14.19 -1.03
CA SER A 62 34.92 -14.32 -2.21
C SER A 62 34.57 -12.98 -2.87
N ILE A 63 35.02 -11.86 -2.31
CA ILE A 63 34.67 -10.52 -2.81
C ILE A 63 35.61 -10.16 -3.97
N ASN A 64 35.09 -10.22 -5.20
CA ASN A 64 35.78 -9.65 -6.36
C ASN A 64 36.03 -8.15 -6.11
N ARG A 65 37.29 -7.71 -6.25
CA ARG A 65 37.80 -6.36 -5.91
C ARG A 65 37.17 -5.18 -6.69
N HIS A 66 36.13 -5.40 -7.49
CA HIS A 66 35.50 -4.35 -8.29
C HIS A 66 34.46 -3.51 -7.53
N ILE A 67 34.00 -3.93 -6.35
CA ILE A 67 32.92 -3.22 -5.61
C ILE A 67 33.47 -2.20 -4.59
N VAL A 68 34.76 -2.27 -4.21
CA VAL A 68 35.29 -1.46 -3.08
C VAL A 68 35.85 -0.09 -3.50
N ARG A 69 35.82 0.29 -4.78
CA ARG A 69 36.61 1.45 -5.26
C ARG A 69 35.86 2.76 -5.53
N GLN A 70 34.59 2.92 -5.15
CA GLN A 70 33.85 4.13 -5.56
C GLN A 70 33.08 4.91 -4.50
N GLU A 71 33.35 4.71 -3.20
CA GLU A 71 32.66 5.48 -2.14
C GLU A 71 33.57 5.96 -1.00
N PHE A 72 34.85 6.23 -1.28
CA PHE A 72 35.75 6.82 -0.27
C PHE A 72 36.47 8.06 -0.79
N GLU A 73 35.72 9.10 -1.18
CA GLU A 73 36.30 10.45 -1.24
C GLU A 73 35.27 11.60 -1.18
N VAL A 74 34.33 11.61 -0.21
CA VAL A 74 33.71 12.88 0.24
C VAL A 74 33.37 12.84 1.74
N ARG A 75 34.35 13.28 2.54
CA ARG A 75 34.24 14.08 3.78
C ARG A 75 33.17 13.69 4.83
N GLY A 76 33.63 13.08 5.92
CA GLY A 76 32.96 13.11 7.23
C GLY A 76 33.67 12.25 8.27
N ASN A 77 34.46 12.87 9.14
CA ASN A 77 35.12 12.24 10.29
C ASN A 77 34.09 11.45 11.14
N GLY A 78 34.07 10.12 11.02
CA GLY A 78 33.25 9.21 11.82
C GLY A 78 34.02 7.93 12.03
N SER A 79 34.35 7.63 13.28
CA SER A 79 35.17 6.53 13.75
C SER A 79 34.81 5.16 13.14
N THR A 80 35.64 4.66 12.22
CA THR A 80 35.69 3.25 11.81
C THR A 80 36.36 2.43 12.92
N GLY A 81 35.59 2.09 13.95
CA GLY A 81 35.97 1.12 14.98
C GLY A 81 35.64 -0.32 14.56
N PRO A 82 36.36 -1.33 15.06
CA PRO A 82 36.45 -2.65 14.46
C PRO A 82 35.26 -3.52 14.86
N TYR A 83 34.22 -3.56 14.03
CA TYR A 83 33.23 -4.63 14.10
C TYR A 83 33.94 -5.91 13.61
N GLY A 84 34.35 -6.74 14.56
CA GLY A 84 35.26 -7.86 14.35
C GLY A 84 34.72 -8.86 13.33
N ALA A 85 35.43 -8.98 12.21
CA ALA A 85 35.29 -10.11 11.31
C ALA A 85 35.60 -11.40 12.09
N ARG A 86 34.58 -12.15 12.49
CA ARG A 86 34.79 -13.52 12.95
C ARG A 86 35.25 -14.36 11.75
N ASP A 87 36.37 -15.05 11.92
CA ASP A 87 36.79 -16.19 11.10
C ASP A 87 36.65 -16.02 9.58
N GLY A 88 37.04 -14.86 9.06
CA GLY A 88 37.04 -14.59 7.61
C GLY A 88 35.64 -14.42 7.00
N TRP A 89 34.67 -13.94 7.78
CA TRP A 89 33.33 -13.51 7.32
C TRP A 89 33.12 -12.01 7.55
N THR A 90 32.38 -11.39 6.63
CA THR A 90 31.89 -10.02 6.74
C THR A 90 30.36 -10.05 6.68
N CYS A 91 29.70 -9.60 7.74
CA CYS A 91 28.25 -9.60 7.86
C CYS A 91 27.68 -8.19 7.84
N GLU A 92 26.77 -7.92 6.91
CA GLU A 92 26.14 -6.61 6.76
C GLU A 92 24.66 -6.76 6.41
N LEU A 93 23.78 -6.18 7.24
CA LEU A 93 22.37 -6.03 6.98
C LEU A 93 22.11 -4.68 6.28
N ARG A 94 21.97 -4.72 4.96
CA ARG A 94 21.60 -3.57 4.13
C ARG A 94 20.09 -3.35 4.12
N ILE A 95 19.67 -2.17 4.55
CA ILE A 95 18.26 -1.76 4.66
C ILE A 95 18.03 -0.56 3.75
N VAL A 96 17.17 -0.73 2.76
CA VAL A 96 16.77 0.34 1.84
C VAL A 96 15.69 1.17 2.52
N VAL A 97 15.88 2.49 2.61
CA VAL A 97 14.92 3.40 3.24
C VAL A 97 14.39 4.34 2.16
N ILE A 98 13.14 4.13 1.75
CA ILE A 98 12.50 4.92 0.69
C ILE A 98 11.49 5.85 1.33
N MET A 99 11.82 7.14 1.42
CA MET A 99 10.96 8.14 2.07
C MET A 99 11.19 9.51 1.43
N PRO A 100 10.21 10.42 1.43
CA PRO A 100 10.37 11.73 0.84
C PRO A 100 11.38 12.54 1.65
N ALA A 101 12.28 13.25 0.98
CA ALA A 101 13.18 14.20 1.63
C ALA A 101 12.43 15.46 2.13
N ASN A 102 11.29 15.77 1.52
CA ASN A 102 10.47 16.92 1.88
C ASN A 102 9.81 16.74 3.26
N THR A 103 10.10 17.65 4.18
CA THR A 103 9.55 17.68 5.54
C THR A 103 8.09 18.11 5.63
N SER A 104 7.42 18.41 4.52
CA SER A 104 5.95 18.55 4.50
C SER A 104 5.23 17.24 4.76
N VAL A 105 5.89 16.09 4.58
CA VAL A 105 5.36 14.77 4.95
C VAL A 105 5.82 14.43 6.37
N GLU A 106 4.91 13.91 7.20
CA GLU A 106 5.20 13.63 8.61
C GLU A 106 6.29 12.56 8.78
N ALA A 107 6.19 11.50 7.98
CA ALA A 107 7.16 10.42 7.90
C ALA A 107 8.18 10.66 6.76
N SER A 108 8.79 11.85 6.74
CA SER A 108 9.87 12.17 5.81
C SER A 108 11.22 11.62 6.28
N LEU A 109 12.14 11.42 5.33
CA LEU A 109 13.46 10.85 5.59
C LEU A 109 14.23 11.59 6.71
N PRO A 110 14.31 12.95 6.73
CA PRO A 110 15.03 13.67 7.79
C PRO A 110 14.40 13.50 9.18
N ARG A 111 13.10 13.18 9.26
CA ARG A 111 12.37 12.98 10.52
C ARG A 111 12.47 11.54 11.01
N VAL A 112 12.51 10.58 10.09
CA VAL A 112 12.55 9.15 10.42
C VAL A 112 13.98 8.67 10.72
N GLN A 113 14.99 9.21 10.06
CA GLN A 113 16.38 8.81 10.27
C GLN A 113 16.83 8.81 11.75
N PRO A 114 16.61 9.86 12.57
CA PRO A 114 16.99 9.82 13.98
C PRO A 114 16.22 8.76 14.80
N VAL A 115 15.00 8.39 14.36
CA VAL A 115 14.22 7.31 14.97
C VAL A 115 14.86 5.95 14.67
N LEU A 116 15.33 5.74 13.43
CA LEU A 116 16.03 4.52 13.03
C LEU A 116 17.37 4.37 13.78
N GLU A 117 18.12 5.45 13.93
CA GLU A 117 19.38 5.45 14.71
C GLU A 117 19.12 5.09 16.18
N LYS A 118 18.05 5.64 16.77
CA LYS A 118 17.62 5.28 18.12
C LYS A 118 17.17 3.83 18.23
N ALA A 119 16.48 3.31 17.21
CA ALA A 119 16.07 1.91 17.15
C ALA A 119 17.26 0.96 17.02
N GLU A 120 18.26 1.30 16.19
CA GLU A 120 19.52 0.55 16.11
C GLU A 120 20.22 0.49 17.48
N GLY A 121 20.31 1.63 18.18
CA GLY A 121 20.86 1.66 19.52
C GLY A 121 20.11 0.75 20.50
N ALA A 122 18.78 0.66 20.39
CA ALA A 122 17.96 -0.21 21.23
C ALA A 122 18.19 -1.70 20.91
N ILE A 123 18.08 -2.10 19.64
CA ILE A 123 18.23 -3.51 19.26
C ILE A 123 19.65 -4.05 19.53
N ARG A 124 20.68 -3.18 19.49
CA ARG A 124 22.05 -3.56 19.87
C ARG A 124 22.20 -3.75 21.37
N ARG A 125 21.58 -2.90 22.20
CA ARG A 125 21.59 -3.07 23.66
C ARG A 125 20.86 -4.33 24.09
N ASP A 126 19.74 -4.64 23.43
CA ASP A 126 18.92 -5.80 23.74
C ASP A 126 19.50 -7.11 23.17
N GLY A 127 20.60 -7.05 22.42
CA GLY A 127 21.25 -8.22 21.81
C GLY A 127 20.42 -8.89 20.72
N ILE A 128 19.45 -8.18 20.12
CA ILE A 128 18.57 -8.71 19.07
C ILE A 128 19.37 -8.97 17.78
N ILE A 129 20.33 -8.10 17.48
CA ILE A 129 21.26 -8.27 16.35
C ILE A 129 22.66 -8.57 16.88
N PRO A 130 23.35 -9.59 16.34
CA PRO A 130 24.72 -9.89 16.73
C PRO A 130 25.66 -8.69 16.57
N ALA A 131 26.61 -8.53 17.50
CA ALA A 131 27.52 -7.38 17.52
C ALA A 131 28.44 -7.31 16.28
N ASP A 132 28.66 -8.44 15.61
CA ASP A 132 29.46 -8.62 14.40
C ASP A 132 28.68 -8.38 13.09
N VAL A 133 27.37 -8.07 13.17
CA VAL A 133 26.56 -7.69 12.02
C VAL A 133 26.48 -6.16 11.94
N ALA A 134 27.06 -5.60 10.88
CA ALA A 134 26.92 -4.19 10.54
C ALA A 134 25.52 -3.92 9.99
N ILE A 135 24.93 -2.75 10.28
CA ILE A 135 23.68 -2.30 9.65
C ILE A 135 24.03 -1.14 8.72
N ARG A 136 23.63 -1.25 7.46
CA ARG A 136 23.83 -0.21 6.45
C ARG A 136 22.48 0.34 6.02
N TRP A 137 22.23 1.60 6.33
CA TRP A 137 21.06 2.34 5.89
C TRP A 137 21.31 2.93 4.49
N ILE A 138 20.44 2.62 3.52
CA ILE A 138 20.55 3.08 2.14
C ILE A 138 19.34 3.99 1.84
N PRO A 139 19.46 5.31 2.07
CA PRO A 139 18.34 6.23 1.92
C PRO A 139 18.08 6.63 0.46
N PHE A 140 16.81 6.71 0.09
CA PHE A 140 16.34 7.22 -1.20
C PHE A 140 15.18 8.19 -1.01
N ASP A 141 15.26 9.33 -1.72
CA ASP A 141 14.17 10.31 -1.83
C ASP A 141 13.20 9.89 -2.95
N ASP A 142 12.01 9.41 -2.58
CA ASP A 142 10.96 9.07 -3.53
C ASP A 142 10.11 10.26 -3.98
N ARG A 143 10.27 11.42 -3.34
CA ARG A 143 9.43 12.62 -3.54
C ARG A 143 7.94 12.36 -3.45
N CYS A 144 7.54 11.27 -2.78
CA CYS A 144 6.15 10.84 -2.72
C CYS A 144 5.54 10.56 -4.12
N GLU A 145 6.37 10.16 -5.09
CA GLU A 145 5.98 9.87 -6.48
C GLU A 145 6.04 8.36 -6.78
N GLN A 146 4.99 7.83 -7.40
CA GLN A 146 4.84 6.41 -7.73
C GLN A 146 6.00 5.84 -8.58
N ALA A 147 6.33 6.53 -9.69
CA ALA A 147 7.36 6.08 -10.61
C ALA A 147 8.74 6.11 -9.95
N ARG A 148 9.04 7.19 -9.23
CA ARG A 148 10.32 7.39 -8.55
C ARG A 148 10.53 6.34 -7.45
N ALA A 149 9.54 6.11 -6.59
CA ALA A 149 9.62 5.09 -5.54
C ALA A 149 9.94 3.70 -6.11
N THR A 150 9.34 3.35 -7.26
CA THR A 150 9.58 2.09 -7.94
C THR A 150 11.03 1.96 -8.42
N VAL A 151 11.57 3.01 -9.05
CA VAL A 151 12.97 3.04 -9.50
C VAL A 151 13.93 2.92 -8.31
N MET A 152 13.69 3.69 -7.24
CA MET A 152 14.52 3.63 -6.02
C MET A 152 14.51 2.24 -5.37
N ALA A 153 13.37 1.55 -5.39
CA ALA A 153 13.29 0.16 -4.92
C ALA A 153 14.14 -0.78 -5.78
N MET A 154 14.14 -0.60 -7.11
CA MET A 154 14.97 -1.40 -8.01
C MET A 154 16.47 -1.08 -7.83
N ASP A 155 16.84 0.19 -7.67
CA ASP A 155 18.23 0.59 -7.46
C ASP A 155 18.76 0.09 -6.10
N GLY A 156 17.95 0.21 -5.05
CA GLY A 156 18.28 -0.26 -3.70
C GLY A 156 18.36 -1.78 -3.57
N THR A 157 17.66 -2.53 -4.42
CA THR A 157 17.67 -4.02 -4.41
C THR A 157 18.47 -4.61 -5.59
N GLY A 158 18.99 -3.74 -6.45
CA GLY A 158 19.81 -4.08 -7.60
C GLY A 158 21.15 -4.71 -7.24
N SER A 159 21.94 -5.03 -8.26
CA SER A 159 23.25 -5.70 -8.08
C SER A 159 24.25 -4.88 -7.26
N ASP A 160 24.12 -3.56 -7.22
CA ASP A 160 25.09 -2.69 -6.56
C ASP A 160 24.78 -2.52 -5.07
N SER A 161 23.49 -2.35 -4.73
CA SER A 161 23.05 -2.13 -3.34
C SER A 161 22.68 -3.42 -2.61
N CYS A 162 22.13 -4.43 -3.32
CA CYS A 162 21.68 -5.71 -2.77
C CYS A 162 20.97 -5.60 -1.40
N GLY A 163 20.01 -4.70 -1.27
CA GLY A 163 19.26 -4.49 -0.03
C GLY A 163 18.42 -5.70 0.38
N HIS A 164 18.36 -6.00 1.67
CA HIS A 164 17.63 -7.17 2.20
C HIS A 164 16.21 -6.88 2.66
N LEU A 165 15.90 -5.60 2.90
CA LEU A 165 14.61 -5.12 3.41
C LEU A 165 14.38 -3.71 2.89
N ILE A 166 13.12 -3.38 2.59
CA ILE A 166 12.70 -2.01 2.30
C ILE A 166 11.90 -1.47 3.50
N LEU A 167 12.28 -0.29 3.98
CA LEU A 167 11.50 0.54 4.90
C LEU A 167 10.83 1.69 4.14
N GLY A 168 9.53 1.86 4.34
CA GLY A 168 8.68 2.75 3.54
C GLY A 168 8.19 2.07 2.26
N PRO A 169 7.70 2.81 1.25
CA PRO A 169 7.38 4.24 1.25
C PRO A 169 6.38 4.70 2.31
N SER A 170 6.37 6.01 2.59
CA SER A 170 5.42 6.65 3.51
C SER A 170 4.13 7.15 2.83
N CYS A 171 4.14 7.29 1.50
CA CYS A 171 2.99 7.75 0.74
C CYS A 171 2.27 6.58 0.08
N ASP A 172 0.92 6.55 0.10
CA ASP A 172 0.14 5.40 -0.35
C ASP A 172 0.35 5.09 -1.85
N PHE A 173 0.38 6.12 -2.71
CA PHE A 173 0.66 5.93 -4.13
C PHE A 173 2.10 5.52 -4.44
N ALA A 174 3.07 5.95 -3.63
CA ALA A 174 4.46 5.51 -3.76
C ALA A 174 4.64 4.07 -3.28
N LEU A 175 3.94 3.70 -2.20
CA LEU A 175 3.97 2.39 -1.58
C LEU A 175 3.36 1.31 -2.49
N ALA A 176 2.23 1.60 -3.13
CA ALA A 176 1.50 0.64 -3.95
C ALA A 176 2.37 -0.13 -4.97
N PRO A 177 3.13 0.52 -5.87
CA PRO A 177 3.97 -0.22 -6.82
C PRO A 177 5.13 -0.95 -6.12
N VAL A 178 5.77 -0.35 -5.11
CA VAL A 178 6.91 -0.96 -4.39
C VAL A 178 6.47 -2.26 -3.72
N ALA A 179 5.33 -2.23 -3.04
CA ALA A 179 4.76 -3.41 -2.38
C ALA A 179 4.32 -4.50 -3.39
N ARG A 180 3.81 -4.12 -4.57
CA ARG A 180 3.46 -5.07 -5.65
C ARG A 180 4.68 -5.78 -6.23
N ILE A 181 5.77 -5.05 -6.47
CA ILE A 181 6.98 -5.65 -7.06
C ILE A 181 7.78 -6.45 -6.05
N ALA A 182 7.60 -6.21 -4.75
CA ALA A 182 8.39 -6.81 -3.70
C ALA A 182 8.42 -8.35 -3.72
N ARG A 183 7.31 -8.99 -4.10
CA ARG A 183 7.25 -10.46 -4.24
C ARG A 183 8.10 -11.03 -5.39
N TYR A 184 8.56 -10.17 -6.30
CA TYR A 184 9.38 -10.54 -7.46
C TYR A 184 10.84 -10.13 -7.32
N ILE A 185 11.19 -9.42 -6.24
CA ILE A 185 12.57 -9.07 -5.91
C ILE A 185 13.18 -10.28 -5.20
N TYR A 186 14.23 -10.85 -5.79
CA TYR A 186 14.84 -12.13 -5.38
C TYR A 186 13.89 -13.33 -5.48
N ASN A 187 14.37 -14.50 -5.07
CA ASN A 187 13.61 -15.76 -5.16
C ASN A 187 12.47 -15.87 -4.15
N ASP A 188 12.63 -15.26 -2.99
CA ASP A 188 11.69 -15.35 -1.86
C ASP A 188 10.87 -14.08 -1.65
N GLY A 189 11.02 -13.09 -2.54
CA GLY A 189 10.54 -11.74 -2.31
C GLY A 189 11.45 -10.96 -1.36
N ILE A 190 11.27 -9.65 -1.31
CA ILE A 190 11.87 -8.77 -0.30
C ILE A 190 10.77 -8.25 0.64
N PRO A 191 10.94 -8.29 1.97
CA PRO A 191 9.97 -7.68 2.87
C PRO A 191 9.92 -6.16 2.64
N VAL A 192 8.72 -5.60 2.73
CA VAL A 192 8.47 -4.15 2.73
C VAL A 192 7.78 -3.82 4.04
N ILE A 193 8.44 -3.06 4.92
CA ILE A 193 7.89 -2.66 6.21
C ILE A 193 7.62 -1.16 6.18
N THR A 194 6.40 -0.76 6.51
CA THR A 194 6.05 0.67 6.55
C THR A 194 5.08 0.99 7.69
N GLY A 195 5.22 2.19 8.23
CA GLY A 195 4.23 2.77 9.14
C GLY A 195 3.02 3.37 8.41
N ALA A 196 3.05 3.43 7.07
CA ALA A 196 1.99 3.95 6.22
C ALA A 196 1.15 2.83 5.59
N GLY A 197 0.53 3.09 4.43
CA GLY A 197 -0.38 2.16 3.79
C GLY A 197 -1.76 2.23 4.44
N TYR A 198 -2.40 3.38 4.30
CA TYR A 198 -3.63 3.68 5.02
C TYR A 198 -4.89 3.25 4.27
N THR A 199 -4.86 3.25 2.93
CA THR A 199 -5.98 2.75 2.13
C THR A 199 -6.30 1.29 2.44
N PHE A 200 -7.58 0.93 2.27
CA PHE A 200 -8.10 -0.39 2.59
C PHE A 200 -7.46 -1.52 1.77
N ASP A 201 -6.95 -1.24 0.58
CA ASP A 201 -6.27 -2.22 -0.28
C ASP A 201 -5.06 -2.86 0.43
N PHE A 202 -4.36 -2.07 1.26
CA PHE A 202 -3.24 -2.58 2.06
C PHE A 202 -3.68 -3.36 3.30
N GLU A 203 -4.98 -3.53 3.54
CA GLU A 203 -5.53 -4.39 4.59
C GLU A 203 -6.01 -5.75 4.06
N GLU A 204 -6.16 -5.89 2.74
CA GLU A 204 -6.62 -7.13 2.11
C GLU A 204 -5.74 -8.32 2.47
N PRO A 205 -6.24 -9.57 2.38
CA PRO A 205 -5.46 -10.76 2.71
C PRO A 205 -4.09 -10.81 2.01
N LYS A 206 -3.05 -11.21 2.76
CA LYS A 206 -1.64 -11.28 2.30
C LYS A 206 -1.01 -12.66 2.55
N THR A 207 -1.81 -13.65 2.92
CA THR A 207 -1.33 -14.95 3.36
C THR A 207 -0.70 -15.78 2.24
N HIS A 208 -1.10 -15.53 0.99
CA HIS A 208 -0.67 -16.30 -0.16
C HIS A 208 0.13 -15.46 -1.15
N CYS A 209 1.02 -16.09 -1.91
CA CYS A 209 1.94 -15.41 -2.82
C CYS A 209 1.22 -14.66 -3.95
N GLU A 210 0.05 -15.14 -4.37
CA GLU A 210 -0.79 -14.50 -5.37
C GLU A 210 -1.40 -13.19 -4.88
N ASN A 211 -1.48 -12.98 -3.56
CA ASN A 211 -1.98 -11.73 -3.01
C ASN A 211 -1.08 -10.56 -3.42
N GLU A 212 -1.71 -9.45 -3.78
CA GLU A 212 -1.07 -8.29 -4.39
C GLU A 212 0.05 -7.70 -3.52
N PHE A 213 -0.18 -7.65 -2.21
CA PHE A 213 0.74 -7.08 -1.22
C PHE A 213 1.34 -8.13 -0.29
N HIS A 214 1.61 -9.34 -0.79
CA HIS A 214 2.10 -10.47 0.00
C HIS A 214 3.30 -10.14 0.90
N MET A 215 4.24 -9.32 0.42
CA MET A 215 5.46 -8.95 1.14
C MET A 215 5.33 -7.67 2.00
N LEU A 216 4.14 -7.05 2.03
CA LEU A 216 3.91 -5.80 2.75
C LEU A 216 3.53 -6.07 4.21
N ILE A 217 4.31 -5.51 5.13
CA ILE A 217 4.06 -5.51 6.56
C ILE A 217 3.80 -4.07 6.99
N ARG A 218 2.60 -3.83 7.50
CA ARG A 218 2.25 -2.53 8.08
C ARG A 218 2.41 -2.56 9.59
N THR A 219 3.19 -1.63 10.11
CA THR A 219 3.37 -1.43 11.56
C THR A 219 2.50 -0.30 12.10
N GLY A 220 1.89 0.50 11.21
CA GLY A 220 0.95 1.55 11.57
C GLY A 220 -0.33 0.97 12.18
N LEU A 221 -0.78 1.59 13.28
CA LEU A 221 -1.97 1.14 14.03
C LEU A 221 -3.29 1.55 13.37
N VAL A 222 -3.29 2.60 12.55
CA VAL A 222 -4.50 3.22 12.00
C VAL A 222 -4.51 3.08 10.48
N SER A 223 -5.67 2.70 9.95
CA SER A 223 -5.96 2.72 8.51
C SER A 223 -7.30 3.40 8.26
N PHE A 224 -7.56 3.75 7.01
CA PHE A 224 -8.84 4.34 6.61
C PHE A 224 -9.99 3.36 6.81
N LYS A 225 -9.76 2.05 6.67
CA LYS A 225 -10.75 1.00 7.01
C LYS A 225 -11.10 1.03 8.49
N ARG A 226 -10.10 1.12 9.38
CA ARG A 226 -10.33 1.23 10.83
C ARG A 226 -11.03 2.54 11.20
N MET A 227 -10.67 3.66 10.55
CA MET A 227 -11.39 4.93 10.71
C MET A 227 -12.84 4.82 10.27
N ALA A 228 -13.13 4.11 9.18
CA ALA A 228 -14.49 3.91 8.71
C ALA A 228 -15.33 3.12 9.72
N PHE A 229 -14.80 2.02 10.25
CA PHE A 229 -15.48 1.27 11.31
C PHE A 229 -15.73 2.12 12.57
N PHE A 230 -14.76 2.93 12.99
CA PHE A 230 -14.97 3.86 14.09
C PHE A 230 -16.15 4.83 13.82
N MET A 231 -16.21 5.40 12.62
CA MET A 231 -17.31 6.29 12.24
C MET A 231 -18.66 5.57 12.18
N ILE A 232 -18.69 4.34 11.66
CA ILE A 232 -19.90 3.50 11.64
C ILE A 232 -20.42 3.25 13.06
N GLU A 233 -19.54 2.90 13.99
CA GLU A 233 -19.91 2.67 15.40
C GLU A 233 -20.42 3.95 16.06
N LEU A 234 -19.84 5.10 15.73
CA LEU A 234 -20.31 6.40 16.21
C LEU A 234 -21.71 6.74 15.67
N ILE A 235 -21.94 6.53 14.37
CA ILE A 235 -23.25 6.71 13.72
C ILE A 235 -24.31 5.84 14.39
N ARG A 236 -23.98 4.57 14.66
CA ARG A 236 -24.87 3.62 15.35
C ARG A 236 -25.16 4.05 16.78
N HIS A 237 -24.13 4.45 17.53
CA HIS A 237 -24.26 4.87 18.92
C HIS A 237 -25.25 6.04 19.07
N PHE A 238 -25.19 7.01 18.16
CA PHE A 238 -26.08 8.16 18.17
C PHE A 238 -27.35 8.00 17.33
N ASN A 239 -27.60 6.81 16.76
CA ASN A 239 -28.73 6.53 15.86
C ASN A 239 -28.84 7.52 14.69
N TRP A 240 -27.71 7.94 14.12
CA TRP A 240 -27.71 8.77 12.93
C TRP A 240 -28.06 7.93 11.71
N ASN A 241 -28.97 8.43 10.87
CA ASN A 241 -29.46 7.73 9.68
C ASN A 241 -28.92 8.29 8.36
N ARG A 242 -28.24 9.44 8.41
CA ARG A 242 -27.75 10.15 7.23
C ARG A 242 -26.42 10.84 7.53
N VAL A 243 -25.46 10.69 6.62
CA VAL A 243 -24.17 11.36 6.67
C VAL A 243 -23.99 12.23 5.43
N VAL A 244 -23.56 13.47 5.61
CA VAL A 244 -23.07 14.31 4.52
C VAL A 244 -21.65 14.70 4.88
N TYR A 245 -20.67 14.38 4.03
CA TYR A 245 -19.29 14.74 4.29
C TYR A 245 -18.72 15.58 3.15
N PHE A 246 -17.99 16.62 3.56
CA PHE A 246 -17.30 17.56 2.71
C PHE A 246 -15.81 17.26 2.79
N TYR A 247 -15.13 17.19 1.66
CA TYR A 247 -13.71 16.88 1.64
C TYR A 247 -13.00 17.51 0.45
N GLU A 248 -11.74 17.86 0.66
CA GLU A 248 -10.82 18.22 -0.40
C GLU A 248 -10.01 16.99 -0.80
N ARG A 249 -9.89 16.70 -2.10
CA ARG A 249 -9.22 15.48 -2.57
C ARG A 249 -7.75 15.47 -2.16
N GLN A 250 -7.08 16.62 -2.24
CA GLN A 250 -5.66 16.80 -1.94
C GLN A 250 -5.35 17.08 -0.47
N SER A 251 -6.37 17.07 0.41
CA SER A 251 -6.15 17.26 1.84
C SER A 251 -5.30 16.14 2.44
N TYR A 252 -4.71 16.44 3.61
CA TYR A 252 -3.87 15.51 4.38
C TYR A 252 -2.65 14.98 3.62
N TYR A 253 -2.11 15.77 2.67
CA TYR A 253 -0.88 15.44 1.94
C TYR A 253 0.28 15.05 2.88
N ASN A 254 0.37 15.71 4.04
CA ASN A 254 1.40 15.44 5.03
C ASN A 254 1.34 14.02 5.61
N VAL A 255 0.19 13.33 5.54
CA VAL A 255 0.01 12.01 6.16
C VAL A 255 0.37 10.87 5.21
N ALA A 256 -0.17 10.87 3.98
CA ALA A 256 -0.01 9.75 3.03
C ALA A 256 0.25 10.21 1.59
N GLY A 257 0.55 11.50 1.38
CA GLY A 257 0.89 12.04 0.07
C GLY A 257 -0.30 12.52 -0.77
N PRO A 258 -0.13 12.60 -2.11
CA PRO A 258 -1.16 13.05 -3.02
C PRO A 258 -2.49 12.32 -2.82
N GLN A 259 -3.57 13.06 -2.96
CA GLN A 259 -4.96 12.57 -2.88
C GLN A 259 -5.34 11.80 -1.60
N THR A 260 -4.64 12.01 -0.49
CA THR A 260 -4.95 11.34 0.80
C THR A 260 -6.40 11.52 1.22
N GLY A 261 -6.94 12.74 1.13
CA GLY A 261 -8.34 13.03 1.43
C GLY A 261 -9.33 12.23 0.56
N HIS A 262 -9.02 12.08 -0.74
CA HIS A 262 -9.82 11.25 -1.64
C HIS A 262 -9.77 9.76 -1.27
N LEU A 263 -8.59 9.22 -0.94
CA LEU A 263 -8.45 7.83 -0.51
C LEU A 263 -9.23 7.53 0.78
N LEU A 264 -9.14 8.42 1.77
CA LEU A 264 -9.90 8.30 3.02
C LEU A 264 -11.41 8.31 2.75
N MET A 265 -11.89 9.24 1.94
CA MET A 265 -13.33 9.40 1.71
C MET A 265 -13.92 8.32 0.81
N ASN A 266 -13.15 7.76 -0.12
CA ASN A 266 -13.55 6.59 -0.88
C ASN A 266 -13.61 5.35 0.01
N THR A 267 -12.66 5.20 0.93
CA THR A 267 -12.71 4.12 1.92
C THR A 267 -13.97 4.23 2.77
N MET A 268 -14.26 5.44 3.27
CA MET A 268 -15.47 5.70 4.06
C MET A 268 -16.75 5.37 3.29
N ALA A 269 -16.85 5.80 2.03
CA ALA A 269 -17.97 5.50 1.14
C ALA A 269 -18.19 3.99 0.97
N GLU A 270 -17.11 3.25 0.73
CA GLU A 270 -17.17 1.81 0.53
C GLU A 270 -17.73 1.10 1.76
N PHE A 271 -17.24 1.43 2.95
CA PHE A 271 -17.71 0.80 4.19
C PHE A 271 -19.11 1.28 4.63
N PHE A 272 -19.49 2.53 4.37
CA PHE A 272 -20.87 2.97 4.55
C PHE A 272 -21.85 2.21 3.66
N ARG A 273 -21.46 1.90 2.42
CA ARG A 273 -22.26 1.07 1.51
C ARG A 273 -22.42 -0.35 2.03
N HIS A 274 -21.35 -0.97 2.55
CA HIS A 274 -21.43 -2.31 3.18
C HIS A 274 -22.38 -2.36 4.37
N GLU A 275 -22.48 -1.25 5.13
CA GLU A 275 -23.30 -1.15 6.34
C GLU A 275 -24.68 -0.51 6.11
N ASN A 276 -25.09 -0.30 4.85
CA ASN A 276 -26.36 0.33 4.47
C ASN A 276 -26.60 1.72 5.08
N ILE A 277 -25.53 2.49 5.34
CA ILE A 277 -25.62 3.87 5.83
C ILE A 277 -25.89 4.79 4.64
N THR A 278 -26.91 5.64 4.74
CA THR A 278 -27.17 6.65 3.71
C THR A 278 -26.13 7.77 3.82
N TYR A 279 -25.34 7.96 2.76
CA TYR A 279 -24.32 9.01 2.74
C TYR A 279 -24.38 9.85 1.45
N SER A 280 -23.89 11.09 1.55
CA SER A 280 -23.74 12.01 0.42
C SER A 280 -22.34 12.62 0.41
N PRO A 281 -21.45 12.17 -0.49
CA PRO A 281 -20.11 12.76 -0.63
C PRO A 281 -20.18 14.11 -1.34
N PHE A 282 -19.37 15.07 -0.89
CA PHE A 282 -19.17 16.33 -1.60
C PHE A 282 -17.70 16.74 -1.62
N SER A 283 -17.13 16.78 -2.83
CA SER A 283 -15.76 17.27 -3.03
C SER A 283 -15.74 18.80 -3.11
N THR A 284 -14.89 19.45 -2.32
CA THR A 284 -14.75 20.90 -2.31
C THR A 284 -13.79 21.43 -3.39
N ASP A 285 -13.11 20.54 -4.12
CA ASP A 285 -12.16 20.92 -5.18
C ASP A 285 -12.81 21.69 -6.33
N SER A 286 -14.05 21.33 -6.68
CA SER A 286 -14.86 22.02 -7.68
C SER A 286 -15.65 23.19 -7.09
N ALA A 287 -15.67 23.32 -5.75
CA ALA A 287 -16.37 24.39 -5.05
C ALA A 287 -15.53 25.67 -5.06
N ARG A 288 -15.34 26.24 -6.26
CA ARG A 288 -15.22 27.70 -6.42
C ARG A 288 -16.52 28.43 -6.03
N THR A 289 -17.57 27.70 -5.65
CA THR A 289 -18.81 28.22 -5.06
C THR A 289 -18.71 28.26 -3.54
N ASN A 290 -19.28 29.31 -2.94
CA ASN A 290 -19.31 29.57 -1.50
C ASN A 290 -19.72 28.31 -0.69
N LEU A 291 -18.86 27.83 0.20
CA LEU A 291 -19.11 26.66 1.06
C LEU A 291 -20.46 26.77 1.80
N THR A 292 -20.85 27.98 2.15
CA THR A 292 -22.14 28.29 2.78
C THR A 292 -23.32 27.85 1.90
N GLU A 293 -23.26 28.12 0.60
CA GLU A 293 -24.33 27.73 -0.34
C GLU A 293 -24.34 26.23 -0.57
N SER A 294 -23.16 25.60 -0.69
CA SER A 294 -23.07 24.13 -0.78
C SER A 294 -23.61 23.42 0.47
N LEU A 295 -23.40 23.98 1.66
CA LEU A 295 -23.99 23.49 2.91
C LEU A 295 -25.52 23.68 2.93
N LYS A 296 -26.02 24.86 2.54
CA LYS A 296 -27.47 25.11 2.43
C LYS A 296 -28.14 24.15 1.47
N GLU A 297 -27.54 23.89 0.31
CA GLU A 297 -28.08 22.99 -0.70
C GLU A 297 -28.09 21.53 -0.20
N LYS A 298 -26.96 21.04 0.32
CA LYS A 298 -26.81 19.61 0.66
C LYS A 298 -27.41 19.24 2.01
N VAL A 299 -27.39 20.15 2.99
CA VAL A 299 -27.93 19.93 4.33
C VAL A 299 -29.29 20.60 4.48
N GLY A 300 -29.39 21.89 4.19
CA GLY A 300 -30.58 22.72 4.48
C GLY A 300 -31.85 22.33 3.72
N LEU A 301 -31.77 22.01 2.43
CA LEU A 301 -32.95 21.66 1.62
C LEU A 301 -33.65 20.37 2.10
N SER A 302 -32.90 19.44 2.70
CA SER A 302 -33.46 18.17 3.19
C SER A 302 -34.42 18.39 4.37
N HIS A 303 -34.07 19.26 5.31
CA HIS A 303 -34.87 19.54 6.52
C HIS A 303 -36.01 20.53 6.24
N ALA A 304 -35.84 21.44 5.26
CA ALA A 304 -36.89 22.36 4.85
C ALA A 304 -38.12 21.65 4.26
N SER A 305 -37.92 20.53 3.53
CA SER A 305 -39.03 19.78 2.93
C SER A 305 -39.87 19.00 3.95
N GLU A 306 -39.25 18.54 5.05
CA GLU A 306 -39.91 17.79 6.11
C GLU A 306 -40.73 18.71 7.02
N TYR A 307 -40.21 19.91 7.30
CA TYR A 307 -40.96 20.99 7.96
C TYR A 307 -42.22 21.37 7.15
N TYR A 308 -42.12 21.51 5.82
CA TYR A 308 -43.29 21.83 4.98
C TYR A 308 -44.34 20.71 4.89
N ARG A 309 -43.98 19.44 5.15
CA ARG A 309 -44.97 18.35 5.25
C ARG A 309 -45.75 18.39 6.56
N HIS A 310 -45.13 18.83 7.65
CA HIS A 310 -45.79 18.95 8.95
C HIS A 310 -46.55 20.26 9.15
N VAL A 311 -46.31 21.28 8.32
CA VAL A 311 -46.93 22.62 8.44
C VAL A 311 -48.16 22.79 7.53
N LYS A 312 -48.55 21.81 6.70
CA LYS A 312 -49.89 21.85 6.10
C LYS A 312 -50.95 21.46 7.15
N PRO A 313 -51.86 22.36 7.54
CA PRO A 313 -53.05 21.93 8.27
C PRO A 313 -53.86 21.01 7.37
N GLN A 314 -54.38 19.93 7.93
CA GLN A 314 -55.50 19.19 7.37
C GLN A 314 -56.73 20.11 7.35
N SER A 315 -56.87 20.95 6.34
CA SER A 315 -58.13 21.67 6.11
C SER A 315 -58.29 21.98 4.63
N ALA A 316 -58.74 20.98 3.88
CA ALA A 316 -59.52 21.18 2.65
C ALA A 316 -60.26 19.87 2.29
N THR A 317 -61.11 19.41 3.21
CA THR A 317 -62.21 18.49 2.90
C THR A 317 -63.53 19.19 3.21
N ALA A 318 -64.22 19.65 2.17
CA ALA A 318 -65.68 19.90 2.03
C ALA A 318 -65.86 20.90 0.86
N ARG A 319 -66.51 20.52 -0.27
CA ARG A 319 -67.95 20.70 -0.59
C ARG A 319 -68.39 22.17 -0.45
N GLU A 320 -69.12 22.80 -1.36
CA GLU A 320 -70.15 22.43 -2.33
C GLU A 320 -70.30 23.63 -3.31
N ARG A 321 -70.72 23.42 -4.57
CA ARG A 321 -71.98 23.96 -5.15
C ARG A 321 -72.31 25.41 -4.82
#